data_AF-A0A8B6C900-F1
#
_entry.id   AF-A0A8B6C900-F1
#
_cell.length_a   1.000
_cell.length_b   1.000
_cell.length_c   1.000
_cell.angle_alpha   90.00
_cell.angle_beta   90.00
_cell.angle_gamma   90.00
#
_symmetry.space_group_name_H-M   'P 1'
#
loop_
_entity.id
_entity.type
_entity.pdbx_description
1 polymer ?
#
loop_
_entity_poly.entity_id
_entity_poly.type
_entity_poly.pdbx_seq_one_letter_code
_entity_poly.pdbx_strand_id
1 'polypeptide(L)'
;NFLMAFCGFCVIFYLVLNISTIQSLTVIFVLSCILATVAGVLWLMLWWCIGVPVLSVLVPGFTAGYLFACVLFYTDFGNLLYWTTRYNYGMSFTVGVLILPVLILYWTRVLNILCCAFIGSFLITLTIDVWIEAGLKFIIVNTFRHAYIDGYLDVIVTGPFEIKDIILSCVWTVLFVTGSGLQFYRERGKPEFPSCPRKLRRLRRQQAPNTSDQDHIERDERSPLLRNVAEPYYSTRDRDQSEPT
;
A
#
# COMPACT_ATOMS: atom_id res chain seq x y z
N ASN A 1 1.42 1.27 -0.99
CA ASN A 1 2.43 0.30 -0.48
C ASN A 1 3.75 0.94 -0.09
N PHE A 2 4.44 1.71 -0.95
CA PHE A 2 5.70 2.36 -0.54
C PHE A 2 5.54 3.22 0.72
N LEU A 3 4.57 4.14 0.75
CA LEU A 3 4.33 5.01 1.92
C LEU A 3 4.02 4.20 3.20
N MET A 4 3.18 3.17 3.10
CA MET A 4 2.83 2.31 4.24
C MET A 4 4.03 1.53 4.77
N ALA A 5 4.88 1.05 3.86
CA ALA A 5 6.14 0.38 4.20
C ALA A 5 7.12 1.35 4.82
N PHE A 6 7.28 2.55 4.25
CA PHE A 6 8.09 3.61 4.83
C PHE A 6 7.65 3.94 6.27
N CYS A 7 6.36 4.19 6.50
CA CYS A 7 5.85 4.47 7.85
C CYS A 7 6.09 3.30 8.82
N GLY A 8 5.78 2.07 8.42
CA GLY A 8 5.97 0.89 9.27
C GLY A 8 7.43 0.64 9.61
N PHE A 9 8.32 0.65 8.61
CA PHE A 9 9.76 0.48 8.84
C PHE A 9 10.37 1.66 9.61
N CYS A 10 9.87 2.88 9.43
CA CYS A 10 10.33 4.05 10.20
C CYS A 10 10.07 3.86 11.70
N VAL A 11 8.86 3.43 12.08
CA VAL A 11 8.53 3.13 13.49
C VAL A 11 9.45 2.06 14.05
N ILE A 12 9.67 0.96 13.32
CA ILE A 12 10.53 -0.15 13.77
C ILE A 12 11.98 0.32 13.94
N PHE A 13 12.55 0.97 12.95
CA PHE A 13 13.94 1.44 13.03
C PHE A 13 14.12 2.51 14.09
N TYR A 14 13.15 3.41 14.26
CA TYR A 14 13.19 4.40 15.32
C TYR A 14 13.25 3.73 16.70
N LEU A 15 12.39 2.75 16.97
CA LEU A 15 12.39 2.00 18.24
C LEU A 15 13.71 1.26 18.48
N VAL A 16 14.19 0.52 17.48
CA VAL A 16 15.43 -0.27 17.60
C VAL A 16 16.64 0.63 17.83
N LEU A 17 16.75 1.73 17.08
CA LEU A 17 17.85 2.68 17.23
C LEU A 17 17.79 3.41 18.58
N ASN A 18 16.60 3.75 19.05
CA ASN A 18 16.43 4.41 20.34
C ASN A 18 16.88 3.51 21.50
N ILE A 19 16.59 2.20 21.43
CA ILE A 19 17.06 1.23 22.44
C ILE A 19 18.56 0.96 22.33
N SER A 20 19.10 0.93 21.11
CA SER A 20 20.49 0.47 20.87
C SER A 20 21.54 1.58 20.97
N THR A 21 21.15 2.85 20.93
CA THR A 21 22.08 3.95 20.70
C THR A 21 21.75 5.19 21.54
N ILE A 22 22.75 5.68 22.27
CA ILE A 22 22.65 6.91 23.09
C ILE A 22 23.05 8.11 22.21
N GLN A 23 22.16 8.52 21.31
CA GLN A 23 22.35 9.68 20.44
C GLN A 23 21.18 10.66 20.61
N SER A 24 21.33 11.87 20.07
CA SER A 24 20.25 12.85 20.12
C SER A 24 19.02 12.37 19.33
N LEU A 25 17.83 12.72 19.83
CA LEU A 25 16.55 12.30 19.26
C LEU A 25 16.44 12.65 17.76
N THR A 26 16.95 13.82 17.38
CA THR A 26 16.96 14.30 15.98
C THR A 26 17.79 13.40 15.08
N VAL A 27 18.97 12.96 15.54
CA VAL A 27 19.86 12.08 14.75
C VAL A 27 19.21 10.71 14.57
N ILE A 28 18.62 10.16 15.63
CA ILE A 28 17.91 8.87 15.57
C ILE A 28 16.73 8.95 14.59
N PHE A 29 15.97 10.05 14.64
CA PHE A 29 14.85 10.26 13.72
C PHE A 29 15.30 10.34 12.26
N VAL A 30 16.33 11.14 11.95
CA VAL A 30 16.85 11.28 10.58
C VAL A 30 17.40 9.94 10.07
N LEU A 31 18.15 9.20 10.88
CA LEU A 31 18.66 7.87 10.51
C LEU A 31 17.53 6.88 10.25
N SER A 32 16.49 6.88 11.10
CA SER A 32 15.33 6.02 10.91
C SER A 32 14.59 6.30 9.60
N CYS A 33 14.48 7.58 9.19
CA CYS A 33 13.90 7.97 7.90
C CYS A 33 14.72 7.46 6.70
N ILE A 34 16.06 7.58 6.77
CA ILE A 34 16.95 7.12 5.70
C ILE A 34 16.83 5.59 5.55
N LEU A 35 16.94 4.85 6.65
CA LEU A 35 16.84 3.40 6.66
C LEU A 35 15.45 2.91 6.20
N ALA A 36 14.38 3.58 6.65
CA ALA A 36 13.01 3.27 6.24
C ALA A 36 12.79 3.48 4.74
N THR A 37 13.42 4.51 4.15
CA THR A 37 13.37 4.76 2.71
C THR A 37 14.02 3.60 1.94
N VAL A 38 15.22 3.19 2.35
CA VAL A 38 15.92 2.05 1.75
C VAL A 38 15.10 0.77 1.89
N ALA A 39 14.59 0.47 3.08
CA ALA A 39 13.75 -0.70 3.32
C ALA A 39 12.45 -0.68 2.50
N GLY A 40 11.79 0.48 2.38
CA GLY A 40 10.59 0.66 1.56
C GLY A 40 10.84 0.42 0.08
N VAL A 41 11.98 0.86 -0.46
CA VAL A 41 12.38 0.59 -1.86
C VAL A 41 12.68 -0.90 -2.04
N LEU A 42 13.45 -1.51 -1.14
CA LEU A 42 13.75 -2.95 -1.18
C LEU A 42 12.48 -3.79 -1.09
N TRP A 43 11.51 -3.37 -0.27
CA TRP A 43 10.22 -4.02 -0.16
C TRP A 43 9.41 -3.95 -1.47
N LEU A 44 9.40 -2.78 -2.12
CA LEU A 44 8.73 -2.61 -3.41
C LEU A 44 9.39 -3.48 -4.50
N MET A 45 10.73 -3.56 -4.49
CA MET A 45 11.50 -4.43 -5.38
C MET A 45 11.19 -5.91 -5.13
N LEU A 46 11.11 -6.32 -3.87
CA LEU A 46 10.75 -7.67 -3.47
C LEU A 46 9.33 -8.03 -3.96
N TRP A 47 8.39 -7.10 -3.81
CA TRP A 47 7.03 -7.28 -4.33
C TRP A 47 7.01 -7.42 -5.87
N TRP A 48 7.80 -6.60 -6.58
CA TRP A 48 7.99 -6.76 -8.03
C TRP A 48 8.63 -8.10 -8.42
N CYS A 49 9.43 -8.68 -7.54
CA CYS A 49 10.06 -9.99 -7.77
C CYS A 49 9.09 -11.15 -7.58
N ILE A 50 8.39 -11.17 -6.45
CA ILE A 50 7.61 -12.32 -5.98
C ILE A 50 6.17 -12.27 -6.52
N GLY A 51 5.58 -11.08 -6.61
CA GLY A 51 4.22 -10.90 -7.14
C GLY A 51 3.10 -11.53 -6.31
N VAL A 52 3.37 -11.91 -5.05
CA VAL A 52 2.37 -12.46 -4.13
C VAL A 52 1.58 -11.32 -3.49
N PRO A 53 0.24 -11.29 -3.62
CA PRO A 53 -0.59 -10.20 -3.12
C PRO A 53 -0.60 -10.13 -1.59
N VAL A 54 -0.54 -11.28 -0.91
CA VAL A 54 -0.57 -11.37 0.56
C VAL A 54 0.56 -10.56 1.20
N LEU A 55 1.79 -10.68 0.71
CA LEU A 55 2.94 -9.91 1.22
C LEU A 55 2.74 -8.40 1.02
N SER A 56 2.08 -7.99 -0.06
CA SER A 56 1.81 -6.59 -0.36
C SER A 56 0.87 -5.94 0.66
N VAL A 57 -0.08 -6.72 1.18
CA VAL A 57 -1.11 -6.25 2.12
C VAL A 57 -0.68 -6.39 3.58
N LEU A 58 0.22 -7.34 3.86
CA LEU A 58 0.71 -7.60 5.21
C LEU A 58 1.28 -6.34 5.87
N VAL A 59 2.13 -5.59 5.16
CA VAL A 59 2.76 -4.37 5.68
C VAL A 59 1.74 -3.26 5.97
N PRO A 60 0.85 -2.87 5.04
CA PRO A 60 -0.28 -1.98 5.35
C PRO A 60 -1.15 -2.47 6.52
N GLY A 61 -1.39 -3.78 6.62
CA GLY A 61 -2.13 -4.41 7.71
C GLY A 61 -1.46 -4.21 9.08
N PHE A 62 -0.15 -4.48 9.16
CA PHE A 62 0.62 -4.26 10.37
C PHE A 62 0.72 -2.78 10.76
N THR A 63 0.96 -1.88 9.80
CA THR A 63 1.01 -0.45 10.09
C THR A 63 -0.34 0.07 10.59
N ALA A 64 -1.46 -0.41 10.02
CA ALA A 64 -2.79 -0.03 10.47
C ALA A 64 -3.13 -0.64 11.83
N GLY A 65 -2.74 -1.90 12.05
CA GLY A 65 -2.81 -2.58 13.33
C GLY A 65 -2.06 -1.85 14.43
N TYR A 66 -0.85 -1.36 14.13
CA TYR A 66 -0.08 -0.52 15.04
C TYR A 66 -0.83 0.76 15.40
N LEU A 67 -1.32 1.49 14.40
CA LEU A 67 -2.08 2.72 14.65
C LEU A 67 -3.35 2.45 15.48
N PHE A 68 -4.06 1.36 15.21
CA PHE A 68 -5.23 0.95 15.97
C PHE A 68 -4.88 0.60 17.42
N ALA A 69 -3.79 -0.12 17.65
CA ALA A 69 -3.29 -0.40 18.99
C ALA A 69 -2.95 0.90 19.74
N CYS A 70 -2.28 1.85 19.08
CA CYS A 70 -2.01 3.17 19.67
C CYS A 70 -3.30 3.88 20.11
N VAL A 71 -4.35 3.87 19.27
CA VAL A 71 -5.64 4.49 19.60
C VAL A 71 -6.31 3.78 20.78
N LEU A 72 -6.33 2.45 20.80
CA LEU A 72 -6.90 1.68 21.91
C LEU A 72 -6.21 1.99 23.24
N PHE A 73 -4.88 1.97 23.26
CA PHE A 73 -4.08 2.25 24.46
C PHE A 73 -4.03 3.73 24.83
N TYR A 74 -4.41 4.62 23.92
CA TYR A 74 -4.62 6.04 24.22
C TYR A 74 -5.97 6.32 24.90
N THR A 75 -6.91 5.36 24.81
CA THR A 75 -8.21 5.43 25.49
C THR A 75 -8.06 4.94 26.94
N ASP A 76 -9.10 5.07 27.77
CA ASP A 76 -9.13 4.57 29.16
C ASP A 76 -8.71 3.09 29.30
N PHE A 77 -8.81 2.31 28.23
CA PHE A 77 -8.32 0.94 28.16
C PHE A 77 -6.81 0.81 28.44
N GLY A 78 -6.01 1.81 28.08
CA GLY A 78 -4.57 1.84 28.38
C GLY A 78 -4.25 2.15 29.84
N ASN A 79 -5.18 2.75 30.58
CA ASN A 79 -5.01 3.18 31.97
C ASN A 79 -5.40 2.10 33.01
N LEU A 80 -5.67 0.87 32.57
CA LEU A 80 -5.95 -0.23 33.50
C LEU A 80 -4.69 -0.61 34.30
N LEU A 81 -4.86 -0.81 35.60
CA LEU A 81 -3.82 -1.29 36.54
C LEU A 81 -3.12 -2.59 36.08
N TYR A 82 -3.78 -3.39 35.24
CA TYR A 82 -3.23 -4.63 34.69
C TYR A 82 -2.03 -4.39 33.76
N TRP A 83 -1.91 -3.20 33.15
CA TRP A 83 -0.87 -2.84 32.18
C TRP A 83 0.39 -2.22 32.79
N THR A 84 0.47 -2.11 34.12
CA THR A 84 1.62 -1.56 34.86
C THR A 84 2.93 -2.32 34.59
N THR A 85 2.85 -3.62 34.30
CA THR A 85 4.03 -4.43 33.97
C THR A 85 4.35 -4.36 32.47
N ARG A 86 5.61 -4.05 32.13
CA ARG A 86 6.11 -3.96 30.74
C ARG A 86 5.78 -5.19 29.89
N TYR A 87 5.85 -6.38 30.47
CA TYR A 87 5.52 -7.63 29.79
C TYR A 87 4.03 -7.68 29.38
N ASN A 88 3.12 -7.35 30.30
CA ASN A 88 1.68 -7.37 30.05
C ASN A 88 1.28 -6.32 29.02
N TYR A 89 1.80 -5.09 29.16
CA TYR A 89 1.57 -4.01 28.21
C TYR A 89 2.06 -4.41 26.81
N GLY A 90 3.32 -4.86 26.70
CA GLY A 90 3.92 -5.24 25.41
C GLY A 90 3.20 -6.40 24.73
N MET A 91 2.79 -7.42 25.50
CA MET A 91 2.03 -8.56 24.97
C MET A 91 0.68 -8.10 24.41
N SER A 92 -0.11 -7.35 25.17
CA SER A 92 -1.43 -6.91 24.74
C SER A 92 -1.38 -5.87 23.63
N PHE A 93 -0.37 -5.00 23.63
CA PHE A 93 -0.11 -4.10 22.53
C PHE A 93 0.17 -4.90 21.25
N THR A 94 1.01 -5.93 21.32
CA THR A 94 1.31 -6.83 20.19
C THR A 94 0.06 -7.57 19.70
N VAL A 95 -0.79 -8.05 20.62
CA VAL A 95 -2.08 -8.65 20.26
C VAL A 95 -2.96 -7.63 19.53
N GLY A 96 -3.06 -6.40 20.04
CA GLY A 96 -3.78 -5.30 19.38
C GLY A 96 -3.30 -5.05 17.95
N VAL A 97 -1.99 -5.04 17.75
CA VAL A 97 -1.37 -4.89 16.42
C VAL A 97 -1.75 -6.04 15.48
N LEU A 98 -1.87 -7.27 16.00
CA LEU A 98 -2.15 -8.47 15.22
C LEU A 98 -3.63 -8.67 14.87
N ILE A 99 -4.56 -8.12 15.65
CA ILE A 99 -6.01 -8.29 15.43
C ILE A 99 -6.41 -7.87 14.02
N LEU A 100 -6.05 -6.66 13.60
CA LEU A 100 -6.40 -6.11 12.29
C LEU A 100 -5.85 -6.93 11.10
N PRO A 101 -4.53 -7.19 11.01
CA PRO A 101 -3.98 -7.94 9.89
C PRO A 101 -4.47 -9.39 9.86
N VAL A 102 -4.72 -10.04 11.01
CA VAL A 102 -5.20 -11.43 11.06
C VAL A 102 -6.68 -11.54 10.68
N LEU A 103 -7.54 -10.68 11.23
CA LEU A 103 -8.99 -10.77 11.04
C LEU A 103 -9.40 -10.50 9.60
N ILE A 104 -8.76 -9.53 8.94
CA ILE A 104 -9.12 -9.11 7.58
C ILE A 104 -8.17 -9.73 6.54
N LEU A 105 -7.32 -10.70 6.93
CA LEU A 105 -6.45 -11.41 5.99
C LEU A 105 -7.26 -12.20 4.95
N TYR A 106 -8.46 -12.65 5.33
CA TYR A 106 -9.39 -13.34 4.42
C TYR A 106 -9.81 -12.46 3.23
N TRP A 107 -10.02 -11.15 3.45
CA TRP A 107 -10.34 -10.18 2.40
C TRP A 107 -9.20 -9.18 2.17
N THR A 108 -8.11 -9.67 1.59
CA THR A 108 -6.89 -8.88 1.31
C THR A 108 -7.13 -7.55 0.58
N ARG A 109 -8.09 -7.50 -0.34
CA ARG A 109 -8.47 -6.27 -1.06
C ARG A 109 -9.12 -5.23 -0.15
N VAL A 110 -10.10 -5.66 0.64
CA VAL A 110 -10.83 -4.80 1.58
C VAL A 110 -9.88 -4.29 2.65
N LEU A 111 -9.04 -5.17 3.20
CA LEU A 111 -8.01 -4.83 4.18
C LEU A 111 -7.10 -3.72 3.63
N ASN A 112 -6.57 -3.88 2.42
CA ASN A 112 -5.64 -2.88 1.87
C ASN A 112 -6.30 -1.51 1.68
N ILE A 113 -7.54 -1.47 1.18
CA ILE A 113 -8.31 -0.22 1.02
C ILE A 113 -8.54 0.45 2.38
N LEU A 114 -9.04 -0.31 3.36
CA LEU A 114 -9.31 0.20 4.70
C LEU A 114 -8.03 0.68 5.39
N CYS A 115 -6.95 -0.09 5.34
CA CYS A 115 -5.65 0.32 5.90
C CYS A 115 -5.15 1.61 5.27
N CYS A 116 -5.20 1.71 3.93
CA CYS A 116 -4.74 2.90 3.21
C CYS A 116 -5.60 4.12 3.57
N ALA A 117 -6.92 3.98 3.64
CA ALA A 117 -7.82 5.05 4.06
C ALA A 117 -7.59 5.45 5.53
N PHE A 118 -7.41 4.48 6.42
CA PHE A 118 -7.22 4.71 7.86
C PHE A 118 -5.91 5.44 8.15
N ILE A 119 -4.80 4.93 7.60
CA ILE A 119 -3.48 5.55 7.79
C ILE A 119 -3.40 6.89 7.04
N GLY A 120 -3.88 6.93 5.80
CA GLY A 120 -3.84 8.16 5.00
C GLY A 120 -4.64 9.31 5.62
N SER A 121 -5.86 9.04 6.10
CA SER A 121 -6.66 10.04 6.82
C SER A 121 -5.98 10.48 8.13
N PHE A 122 -5.33 9.57 8.84
CA PHE A 122 -4.58 9.90 10.05
C PHE A 122 -3.36 10.79 9.76
N LEU A 123 -2.59 10.54 8.68
CA LEU A 123 -1.46 11.40 8.30
C LEU A 123 -1.91 12.83 7.95
N ILE A 124 -3.02 12.99 7.24
CA ILE A 124 -3.60 14.31 6.95
C ILE A 124 -3.98 15.01 8.25
N THR A 125 -4.62 14.28 9.15
CA THR A 125 -5.05 14.79 10.46
C THR A 125 -3.85 15.19 11.32
N LEU A 126 -2.77 14.39 11.34
CA LEU A 126 -1.52 14.75 12.02
C LEU A 126 -0.88 16.00 11.44
N THR A 127 -0.96 16.19 10.12
CA THR A 127 -0.44 17.40 9.50
C THR A 127 -1.19 18.61 10.06
N ILE A 128 -2.52 18.56 10.06
CA ILE A 128 -3.37 19.61 10.64
C ILE A 128 -3.09 19.81 12.14
N ASP A 129 -2.89 18.72 12.89
CA ASP A 129 -2.56 18.75 14.33
C ASP A 129 -1.29 19.54 14.63
N VAL A 130 -0.27 19.44 13.78
CA VAL A 130 0.99 20.18 13.94
C VAL A 130 0.78 21.68 13.72
N TRP A 131 -0.11 22.07 12.81
CA TRP A 131 -0.42 23.47 12.55
C TRP A 131 -1.31 24.10 13.63
N ILE A 132 -2.27 23.35 14.16
CA ILE A 132 -3.23 23.82 15.18
C ILE A 132 -2.68 23.61 16.61
N GLU A 133 -1.56 22.89 16.74
CA GLU A 133 -0.96 22.45 18.00
C GLU A 133 -1.94 21.68 18.89
N ALA A 134 -2.77 20.83 18.29
CA ALA A 134 -3.73 19.98 18.99
C ALA A 134 -3.04 18.77 19.68
N GLY A 135 -3.77 17.96 20.45
CA GLY A 135 -3.25 16.84 21.23
C GLY A 135 -3.19 15.50 20.48
N LEU A 136 -3.66 15.43 19.24
CA LEU A 136 -3.90 14.14 18.55
C LEU A 136 -2.59 13.41 18.21
N LYS A 137 -1.49 14.15 17.99
CA LYS A 137 -0.14 13.58 17.85
C LYS A 137 0.30 12.73 19.05
N PHE A 138 -0.26 12.97 20.23
CA PHE A 138 0.10 12.21 21.44
C PHE A 138 -0.34 10.75 21.37
N ILE A 139 -1.28 10.37 20.50
CA ILE A 139 -1.63 8.96 20.26
C ILE A 139 -0.38 8.13 19.91
N ILE A 140 0.45 8.64 19.00
CA ILE A 140 1.67 7.95 18.58
C ILE A 140 2.82 8.23 19.56
N VAL A 141 3.00 9.48 19.97
CA VAL A 141 4.13 9.87 20.85
C VAL A 141 4.06 9.12 22.17
N ASN A 142 2.87 8.94 22.75
CA ASN A 142 2.71 8.25 24.01
C ASN A 142 3.09 6.77 23.92
N THR A 143 2.76 6.13 22.80
CA THR A 143 3.19 4.75 22.53
C THR A 143 4.72 4.65 22.44
N PHE A 144 5.38 5.61 21.79
CA PHE A 144 6.84 5.65 21.80
C PHE A 144 7.39 5.82 23.22
N ARG A 145 6.87 6.76 24.00
CA ARG A 145 7.31 6.98 25.39
C ARG A 145 7.16 5.72 26.25
N HIS A 146 6.06 4.98 26.14
CA HIS A 146 5.89 3.68 26.81
C HIS A 146 6.93 2.64 26.38
N ALA A 147 7.43 2.71 25.14
CA ALA A 147 8.38 1.74 24.62
C ALA A 147 9.83 1.99 25.07
N TYR A 148 10.26 3.25 25.21
CA TYR A 148 11.67 3.57 25.52
C TYR A 148 11.90 4.21 26.90
N ILE A 149 10.90 4.86 27.53
CA ILE A 149 11.07 5.46 28.86
C ILE A 149 10.72 4.41 29.92
N ASP A 150 11.72 4.03 30.72
CA ASP A 150 11.51 3.17 31.87
C ASP A 150 10.63 3.90 32.91
N GLY A 151 9.59 3.22 33.41
CA GLY A 151 8.64 3.77 34.39
C GLY A 151 7.53 4.68 33.84
N TYR A 152 7.49 4.93 32.52
CA TYR A 152 6.44 5.78 31.93
C TYR A 152 5.07 5.08 31.82
N LEU A 153 5.00 3.77 32.11
CA LEU A 153 3.74 2.99 32.12
C LEU A 153 2.77 3.41 33.24
N ASP A 154 3.27 4.05 34.30
CA ASP A 154 2.45 4.52 35.42
C ASP A 154 1.85 5.92 35.15
N VAL A 155 2.20 6.55 34.02
CA VAL A 155 1.68 7.87 33.66
C VAL A 155 0.29 7.73 33.06
N ILE A 156 -0.70 8.32 33.72
CA ILE A 156 -2.09 8.33 33.26
C ILE A 156 -2.16 9.09 31.94
N VAL A 157 -2.60 8.41 30.89
CA VAL A 157 -2.83 8.98 29.58
C VAL A 157 -4.23 9.56 29.58
N THR A 158 -4.34 10.87 29.79
CA THR A 158 -5.62 11.55 29.67
C THR A 158 -5.94 11.74 28.19
N GLY A 159 -7.09 11.20 27.76
CA GLY A 159 -7.60 11.37 26.40
C GLY A 159 -7.87 12.83 26.03
N PRO A 160 -8.27 13.10 24.78
CA PRO A 160 -8.43 14.45 24.27
C PRO A 160 -9.65 15.15 24.90
N PHE A 161 -9.43 16.01 25.88
CA PHE A 161 -10.49 16.82 26.51
C PHE A 161 -10.63 18.22 25.89
N GLU A 162 -9.70 18.64 25.03
CA GLU A 162 -9.81 19.92 24.35
C GLU A 162 -10.76 19.85 23.15
N ILE A 163 -11.58 20.90 22.96
CA ILE A 163 -12.53 21.03 21.84
C ILE A 163 -11.82 20.86 20.49
N LYS A 164 -10.57 21.36 20.38
CA LYS A 164 -9.71 21.22 19.20
C LYS A 164 -9.52 19.75 18.81
N ASP A 165 -9.29 18.87 19.79
CA ASP A 165 -9.05 17.45 19.56
C ASP A 165 -10.32 16.71 19.17
N ILE A 166 -11.46 17.11 19.75
CA ILE A 166 -12.79 16.56 19.40
C ILE A 166 -13.10 16.87 17.94
N ILE A 167 -12.95 18.13 17.54
CA ILE A 167 -13.17 18.56 16.15
C ILE A 167 -12.24 17.79 15.21
N LEU A 168 -10.97 17.66 15.59
CA LEU A 168 -9.95 17.00 14.76
C LEU A 168 -10.22 15.48 14.62
N SER A 169 -10.71 14.83 15.68
CA SER A 169 -11.16 13.44 15.65
C SER A 169 -12.41 13.23 14.77
N CYS A 170 -13.36 14.18 14.81
CA CYS A 170 -14.50 14.18 13.89
C CYS A 170 -14.05 14.31 12.43
N VAL A 171 -13.15 15.25 12.14
CA VAL A 171 -12.56 15.43 10.79
C VAL A 171 -11.86 14.16 10.32
N TRP A 172 -11.08 13.53 11.20
CA TRP A 172 -10.42 12.26 10.90
C TRP A 172 -11.41 11.16 10.52
N THR A 173 -12.50 11.01 11.29
CA THR A 173 -13.54 10.01 11.02
C THR A 173 -14.23 10.26 9.69
N VAL A 174 -14.56 11.51 9.37
CA VAL A 174 -15.17 11.88 8.08
C VAL A 174 -14.22 11.60 6.91
N LEU A 175 -12.93 11.93 7.06
CA LEU A 175 -11.91 11.63 6.06
C LEU A 175 -11.74 10.12 5.85
N PHE A 176 -11.78 9.34 6.93
CA PHE A 176 -11.69 7.88 6.85
C PHE A 176 -12.88 7.28 6.09
N VAL A 177 -14.11 7.67 6.42
CA VAL A 177 -15.33 7.16 5.76
C VAL A 177 -15.36 7.57 4.29
N THR A 178 -15.07 8.84 4.01
CA THR A 178 -15.06 9.37 2.64
C THR A 178 -13.95 8.72 1.80
N GLY A 179 -12.74 8.60 2.38
CA GLY A 179 -11.59 7.97 1.73
C GLY A 179 -11.82 6.48 1.45
N SER A 180 -12.42 5.77 2.40
CA SER A 180 -12.82 4.36 2.21
C SER A 180 -13.84 4.25 1.09
N GLY A 181 -14.93 5.02 1.14
CA GLY A 181 -16.00 5.00 0.13
C GLY A 181 -15.49 5.31 -1.29
N LEU A 182 -14.63 6.32 -1.42
CA LEU A 182 -14.04 6.70 -2.71
C LEU A 182 -13.11 5.61 -3.25
N GLN A 183 -12.27 5.01 -2.40
CA GLN A 183 -11.41 3.90 -2.80
C GLN A 183 -12.24 2.68 -3.19
N PHE A 184 -13.27 2.33 -2.43
CA PHE A 184 -14.21 1.26 -2.78
C PHE A 184 -14.90 1.50 -4.12
N TYR A 185 -15.39 2.71 -4.37
CA TYR A 185 -16.05 3.07 -5.62
C TYR A 185 -15.07 2.97 -6.80
N ARG A 186 -13.85 3.50 -6.65
CA ARG A 186 -12.82 3.49 -7.71
C ARG A 186 -12.29 2.09 -8.02
N GLU A 187 -12.28 1.20 -7.03
CA GLU A 187 -11.89 -0.18 -7.21
C GLU A 187 -13.03 -1.05 -7.78
N ARG A 188 -14.31 -0.63 -7.74
CA ARG A 188 -15.43 -1.42 -8.33
C ARG A 188 -15.11 -1.76 -9.81
N GLY A 189 -15.15 -3.06 -10.13
CA GLY A 189 -14.88 -3.57 -11.47
C GLY A 189 -13.41 -3.84 -11.83
N LYS A 190 -12.44 -3.56 -10.93
CA LYS A 190 -11.03 -3.89 -11.15
C LYS A 190 -10.65 -5.25 -10.52
N PRO A 191 -9.71 -6.00 -11.12
CA PRO A 191 -9.20 -7.25 -10.53
C PRO A 191 -8.53 -7.00 -9.17
N GLU A 192 -8.60 -7.98 -8.27
CA GLU A 192 -8.26 -7.82 -6.85
C GLU A 192 -6.82 -7.35 -6.61
N PHE A 193 -5.87 -7.76 -7.45
CA PHE A 193 -4.51 -7.26 -7.46
C PHE A 193 -3.99 -7.12 -8.89
N PRO A 194 -3.20 -6.07 -9.20
CA PRO A 194 -2.54 -5.98 -10.48
C PRO A 194 -1.60 -7.18 -10.65
N SER A 195 -1.78 -7.94 -11.74
CA SER A 195 -0.89 -9.02 -12.14
C SER A 195 0.55 -8.54 -12.12
N CYS A 196 1.48 -9.33 -11.55
CA CYS A 196 2.85 -8.86 -11.40
C CYS A 196 3.46 -8.47 -12.76
N PRO A 197 4.21 -7.34 -12.84
CA PRO A 197 4.74 -6.83 -14.11
C PRO A 197 5.57 -7.86 -14.87
N ARG A 198 6.27 -8.76 -14.15
CA ARG A 198 7.02 -9.87 -14.74
C ARG A 198 6.12 -10.89 -15.42
N LYS A 199 4.97 -11.24 -14.82
CA LYS A 199 3.97 -12.13 -15.42
C LYS A 199 3.27 -11.44 -16.59
N LEU A 200 2.94 -10.16 -16.49
CA LEU A 200 2.44 -9.37 -17.63
C LEU A 200 3.46 -9.28 -18.77
N ARG A 201 4.75 -9.11 -18.47
CA ARG A 201 5.82 -9.06 -19.48
C ARG A 201 6.11 -10.44 -20.09
N ARG A 202 5.96 -11.53 -19.33
CA ARG A 202 5.99 -12.91 -19.85
C ARG A 202 4.77 -13.22 -20.72
N LEU A 203 3.56 -12.88 -20.29
CA LEU A 203 2.33 -13.04 -21.08
C LEU A 203 2.42 -12.21 -22.36
N ARG A 204 2.86 -10.95 -22.29
CA ARG A 204 3.10 -10.11 -23.48
C ARG A 204 4.18 -10.68 -24.40
N ARG A 205 5.18 -11.39 -23.88
CA ARG A 205 6.18 -12.11 -24.70
C ARG A 205 5.62 -13.39 -25.33
N GLN A 206 4.68 -14.08 -24.66
CA GLN A 206 4.00 -15.26 -25.18
C GLN A 206 2.87 -14.91 -26.16
N GLN A 207 2.36 -13.69 -26.08
CA GLN A 207 1.26 -13.15 -26.89
C GLN A 207 1.76 -12.16 -27.94
N ALA A 208 3.07 -11.90 -27.98
CA ALA A 208 3.73 -11.45 -29.20
C ALA A 208 3.51 -12.57 -30.21
N PRO A 209 2.77 -12.31 -31.31
CA PRO A 209 2.39 -13.36 -32.23
C PRO A 209 3.65 -14.07 -32.72
N ASN A 210 3.60 -15.40 -32.78
CA ASN A 210 4.38 -16.16 -33.73
C ASN A 210 3.91 -15.76 -35.16
N THR A 211 4.06 -14.50 -35.55
CA THR A 211 3.92 -14.08 -36.95
C THR A 211 4.94 -14.84 -37.81
N SER A 212 5.99 -15.38 -37.21
CA SER A 212 6.93 -16.28 -37.86
C SER A 212 6.44 -17.71 -38.06
N ASP A 213 5.49 -18.26 -37.29
CA ASP A 213 5.03 -19.65 -37.51
C ASP A 213 3.82 -19.74 -38.45
N GLN A 214 3.04 -18.67 -38.57
CA GLN A 214 1.91 -18.64 -39.51
C GLN A 214 2.39 -18.48 -40.97
N ASP A 215 3.52 -17.82 -41.18
CA ASP A 215 4.20 -17.73 -42.50
C ASP A 215 4.88 -19.04 -42.94
N HIS A 216 5.10 -19.99 -42.01
CA HIS A 216 5.73 -21.29 -42.33
C HIS A 216 4.73 -22.40 -42.66
N ILE A 217 3.47 -22.29 -42.23
CA ILE A 217 2.44 -23.31 -42.53
C ILE A 217 1.68 -22.97 -43.82
N GLU A 218 1.64 -21.70 -44.24
CA GLU A 218 1.01 -21.25 -45.49
C GLU A 218 2.03 -20.93 -46.60
N ARG A 219 3.24 -21.50 -46.54
CA ARG A 219 4.08 -21.66 -47.73
C ARG A 219 4.13 -23.12 -48.11
N ASP A 220 3.12 -23.49 -48.87
CA ASP A 220 3.14 -24.69 -49.70
C ASP A 220 4.44 -24.67 -50.53
N GLU A 221 5.43 -25.50 -50.16
CA GLU A 221 6.78 -25.59 -50.75
C GLU A 221 6.77 -25.97 -52.25
N ARG A 222 5.58 -26.14 -52.84
CA ARG A 222 5.35 -26.43 -54.26
C ARG A 222 4.87 -25.24 -55.09
N SER A 223 4.67 -24.08 -54.47
CA SER A 223 4.30 -22.88 -55.23
C SER A 223 5.57 -22.21 -55.80
N PRO A 224 5.70 -22.08 -57.14
CA PRO A 224 6.89 -21.52 -57.74
C PRO A 224 7.06 -20.05 -57.35
N LEU A 225 8.23 -19.70 -56.81
CA LEU A 225 8.60 -18.38 -56.27
C LEU A 225 8.63 -17.21 -57.28
N LEU A 226 8.14 -17.41 -58.51
CA LEU A 226 8.19 -16.43 -59.60
C LEU A 226 6.82 -15.92 -60.07
N ARG A 227 5.73 -16.16 -59.32
CA ARG A 227 4.40 -15.68 -59.71
C ARG A 227 4.26 -14.15 -59.76
N ASN A 228 5.25 -13.40 -59.30
CA ASN A 228 5.20 -11.93 -59.26
C ASN A 228 6.10 -11.23 -60.30
N VAL A 229 6.68 -11.93 -61.29
CA VAL A 229 7.64 -11.31 -62.24
C VAL A 229 7.22 -11.37 -63.71
N ALA A 230 6.07 -11.94 -64.06
CA ALA A 230 5.62 -11.94 -65.45
C ALA A 230 4.12 -11.67 -65.56
N GLU A 231 3.75 -10.40 -65.72
CA GLU A 231 2.90 -9.97 -66.84
C GLU A 231 3.15 -8.47 -67.14
N PRO A 232 3.75 -8.15 -68.31
CA PRO A 232 3.76 -6.80 -68.85
C PRO A 232 2.52 -6.55 -69.72
N TYR A 233 1.82 -5.47 -69.40
CA TYR A 233 1.05 -4.55 -70.26
C TYR A 233 0.72 -4.97 -71.71
N TYR A 234 -0.57 -5.12 -72.05
CA TYR A 234 -1.12 -4.66 -73.34
C TYR A 234 -2.56 -4.15 -73.20
N SER A 235 -2.79 -2.98 -73.82
CA SER A 235 -4.08 -2.28 -73.94
C SER A 235 -4.76 -2.63 -75.27
N THR A 236 -6.09 -2.75 -75.30
CA THR A 236 -7.03 -2.17 -76.30
C THR A 236 -8.45 -2.70 -76.01
N ARG A 237 -9.46 -1.87 -75.71
CA ARG A 237 -10.27 -0.98 -76.58
C ARG A 237 -11.38 -1.72 -77.35
N ASP A 238 -12.59 -1.14 -77.23
CA ASP A 238 -13.85 -1.41 -77.95
C ASP A 238 -14.60 -2.68 -77.48
N ARG A 239 -15.93 -2.68 -77.23
CA ARG A 239 -17.01 -1.98 -77.93
C ARG A 239 -18.32 -2.13 -77.12
N ASP A 240 -19.18 -1.10 -77.18
CA ASP A 240 -20.66 -1.09 -77.07
C ASP A 240 -21.40 -2.05 -76.10
N GLN A 241 -22.30 -1.54 -75.24
CA GLN A 241 -23.71 -1.31 -75.61
C GLN A 241 -24.57 -0.88 -74.39
N SER A 242 -25.25 0.27 -74.56
CA SER A 242 -26.63 0.60 -74.17
C SER A 242 -27.15 0.33 -72.74
N GLU A 243 -27.24 1.44 -71.98
CA GLU A 243 -28.46 2.09 -71.47
C GLU A 243 -29.51 1.38 -70.56
N PRO A 244 -30.27 2.18 -69.77
CA PRO A 244 -30.89 1.80 -68.51
C PRO A 244 -32.41 1.61 -68.61
N THR A 245 -32.99 1.06 -67.55
CA THR A 245 -34.29 1.47 -67.00
C THR A 245 -34.27 1.31 -65.49
#